data_AF-A0A7V6UDU9-F1
#
_entry.id   AF-A0A7V6UDU9-F1
#
_cell.length_a   1.000
_cell.length_b   1.000
_cell.length_c   1.000
_cell.angle_alpha   90.00
_cell.angle_beta   90.00
_cell.angle_gamma   90.00
#
_symmetry.space_group_name_H-M   'P 1'
#
loop_
_entity.id
_entity.type
_entity.pdbx_description
1 polymer ?
#
loop_
_entity_poly.entity_id
_entity_poly.type
_entity_poly.pdbx_seq_one_letter_code
_entity_poly.pdbx_strand_id
1 'polypeptide(L)'
;MGAFGGLILTNKGRNLQAKAQTGVQLNFTKIKIGDGSLSGQSIVDLTNLISTKKELTILSLETLTGGRAKLRSYFTNADIVTGFYWRELGVFAQDPDEGEILYCYGNAGTNAEYIPAGGGPDVVERYINVITLVGNATNVSTTLGSEIYVTQADFDNHTGNTVMHVTQVEKDTWNAKETPAGAQAKADVAEAAANAYTDQKVGDLAGAGRTTETVKGNADALAAHLADNTQAHGLGGIPLVSTGSKTYYIDAVNGNDNNDGLTPQTAFKTWVKAEKMIPRFLYHTYTIKIIGNLPEAITLYNRILYGNFLIIAGNTTTPSNQQINGLYIKGVIAGWSNGVLVQYLRINGAVQIAGCLGVKLLSCEPQNLGGIGVTVISAIVQVESCNFGTNIVQDAISAGLAVVFSANNSGTATRYGLSSGSVSTIGKLGTQPTGTTANEFIDSGGVIR
;
A
#
# COMPACT_ATOMS: atom_id res chain seq x y z
N MET A 1 45.56 19.88 59.33
CA MET A 1 46.37 21.06 59.65
C MET A 1 46.28 21.34 61.14
N GLY A 2 47.43 21.51 61.79
CA GLY A 2 47.47 21.90 63.20
C GLY A 2 46.71 23.19 63.46
N ALA A 3 45.95 23.23 64.56
CA ALA A 3 45.28 24.45 64.96
C ALA A 3 46.32 25.44 65.51
N PHE A 4 46.58 26.52 64.77
CA PHE A 4 47.53 27.58 65.16
C PHE A 4 46.98 28.51 66.27
N GLY A 5 45.75 28.29 66.75
CA GLY A 5 45.11 29.11 67.79
C GLY A 5 44.73 30.54 67.37
N GLY A 6 44.93 30.88 66.09
CA GLY A 6 44.81 32.25 65.56
C GLY A 6 46.18 32.90 65.37
N LEU A 7 46.26 33.90 64.49
CA LEU A 7 47.48 34.68 64.30
C LEU A 7 47.47 35.91 65.23
N ILE A 8 48.59 36.15 65.89
CA ILE A 8 48.80 37.30 66.77
C ILE A 8 49.73 38.29 66.06
N LEU A 9 49.38 39.58 66.07
CA LEU A 9 50.21 40.65 65.53
C LEU A 9 51.46 40.85 66.39
N THR A 10 52.62 41.01 65.75
CA THR A 10 53.84 41.42 66.45
C THR A 10 53.77 42.91 66.80
N ASN A 11 54.68 43.40 67.64
CA ASN A 11 54.82 44.83 67.91
C ASN A 11 55.08 45.61 66.61
N LYS A 12 55.95 45.07 65.74
CA LYS A 12 56.22 45.66 64.41
C LYS A 12 54.97 45.63 63.51
N GLY A 13 54.22 44.52 63.51
CA GLY A 13 52.98 44.39 62.75
C GLY A 13 51.89 45.36 63.20
N ARG A 14 51.73 45.57 64.52
CA ARG A 14 50.81 46.59 65.06
C ARG A 14 51.23 48.00 64.64
N ASN A 15 52.53 48.31 64.69
CA ASN A 15 53.03 49.61 64.25
C ASN A 15 52.78 49.85 62.76
N LEU A 16 53.08 48.86 61.90
CA LEU A 16 52.78 48.93 60.47
C LEU A 16 51.27 49.04 60.20
N GLN A 17 50.44 48.32 60.95
CA GLN A 17 48.98 48.45 60.85
C GLN A 17 48.51 49.87 61.22
N ALA A 18 49.08 50.49 62.25
CA ALA A 18 48.76 51.86 62.63
C ALA A 18 49.17 52.87 61.54
N LYS A 19 50.35 52.69 60.92
CA LYS A 19 50.76 53.47 59.74
C LYS A 19 49.79 53.27 58.57
N ALA A 20 49.34 52.04 58.34
CA ALA A 20 48.42 51.75 57.24
C ALA A 20 47.06 52.43 57.40
N GLN A 21 46.59 52.61 58.65
CA GLN A 21 45.37 53.35 58.94
C GLN A 21 45.46 54.85 58.63
N THR A 22 46.66 55.41 58.50
CA THR A 22 46.86 56.83 58.11
C THR A 22 47.03 57.00 56.59
N GLY A 23 46.90 55.93 55.80
CA GLY A 23 46.94 55.95 54.34
C GLY A 23 48.19 55.31 53.73
N VAL A 24 49.17 54.90 54.54
CA VAL A 24 50.35 54.14 54.08
C VAL A 24 49.91 52.78 53.52
N GLN A 25 50.53 52.33 52.42
CA GLN A 25 50.19 51.05 51.83
C GLN A 25 50.63 49.89 52.72
N LEU A 26 49.71 49.00 53.08
CA LEU A 26 50.02 47.73 53.71
C LEU A 26 50.26 46.69 52.62
N ASN A 27 51.53 46.40 52.33
CA ASN A 27 51.92 45.41 51.33
C ASN A 27 52.39 44.11 52.00
N PHE A 28 51.63 43.03 51.86
CA PHE A 28 52.04 41.69 52.26
C PHE A 28 52.97 41.07 51.22
N THR A 29 54.15 40.64 51.65
CA THR A 29 55.23 40.21 50.74
C THR A 29 55.28 38.69 50.59
N LYS A 30 55.09 37.95 51.68
CA LYS A 30 55.20 36.48 51.72
C LYS A 30 54.59 35.87 52.97
N ILE A 31 54.38 34.56 52.93
CA ILE A 31 54.12 33.74 54.10
C ILE A 31 55.35 32.86 54.32
N LYS A 32 55.80 32.69 55.57
CA LYS A 32 56.83 31.70 55.90
C LYS A 32 56.25 30.64 56.82
N ILE A 33 56.77 29.43 56.69
CA ILE A 33 56.41 28.30 57.54
C ILE A 33 57.67 27.68 58.17
N GLY A 34 57.52 27.13 59.37
CA GLY A 34 58.66 26.67 60.18
C GLY A 34 58.32 25.58 61.19
N ASP A 35 59.35 25.11 61.89
CA ASP A 35 59.25 24.06 62.92
C ASP A 35 59.67 24.51 64.32
N GLY A 36 59.86 25.81 64.53
CA GLY A 36 60.26 26.39 65.80
C GLY A 36 59.23 26.24 66.91
N SER A 37 59.74 26.12 68.14
CA SER A 37 58.97 26.10 69.38
C SER A 37 59.18 27.41 70.15
N LEU A 38 58.12 27.95 70.75
CA LEU A 38 58.16 29.23 71.45
C LEU A 38 59.10 29.20 72.68
N SER A 39 59.16 28.08 73.42
CA SER A 39 60.07 27.90 74.56
C SER A 39 60.11 29.07 75.55
N GLY A 40 58.95 29.71 75.81
CA GLY A 40 58.80 30.86 76.70
C GLY A 40 58.90 32.24 76.02
N GLN A 41 59.21 32.33 74.73
CA GLN A 41 59.23 33.58 73.97
C GLN A 41 57.82 34.14 73.75
N SER A 42 57.70 35.46 73.87
CA SER A 42 56.48 36.21 73.60
C SER A 42 56.33 36.45 72.10
N ILE A 43 55.19 36.06 71.52
CA ILE A 43 54.92 36.22 70.08
C ILE A 43 55.00 37.69 69.64
N VAL A 44 54.59 38.63 70.50
CA VAL A 44 54.56 40.05 70.14
C VAL A 44 55.96 40.63 69.94
N ASP A 45 57.00 40.01 70.50
CA ASP A 45 58.39 40.48 70.42
C ASP A 45 59.18 39.82 69.28
N LEU A 46 58.58 38.84 68.58
CA LEU A 46 59.20 38.17 67.45
C LEU A 46 59.34 39.11 66.25
N THR A 47 60.51 39.06 65.61
CA THR A 47 60.81 39.81 64.38
C THR A 47 60.98 38.92 63.16
N ASN A 48 61.08 37.60 63.36
CA ASN A 48 61.14 36.56 62.33
C ASN A 48 60.59 35.23 62.92
N LEU A 49 60.42 34.20 62.07
CA LEU A 49 60.19 32.84 62.56
C LEU A 49 61.40 32.36 63.37
N ILE A 50 61.15 31.49 64.34
CA ILE A 50 62.20 30.88 65.17
C ILE A 50 63.03 29.91 64.33
N SER A 51 62.41 29.12 63.46
CA SER A 51 63.08 28.19 62.56
C SER A 51 62.33 28.06 61.23
N THR A 52 62.70 28.92 60.27
CA THR A 52 62.09 28.91 58.92
C THR A 52 62.47 27.64 58.16
N LYS A 53 61.48 26.99 57.55
CA LYS A 53 61.66 25.85 56.64
C LYS A 53 61.32 26.16 55.19
N LYS A 54 60.33 27.02 54.95
CA LYS A 54 59.95 27.39 53.60
C LYS A 54 59.30 28.77 53.55
N GLU A 55 59.61 29.51 52.49
CA GLU A 55 58.88 30.72 52.10
C GLU A 55 57.84 30.38 51.03
N LEU A 56 56.66 30.97 51.14
CA LEU A 56 55.53 30.74 50.26
C LEU A 56 55.10 32.07 49.65
N THR A 57 54.97 32.08 48.33
CA THR A 57 54.46 33.22 47.58
C THR A 57 52.97 33.38 47.82
N ILE A 58 52.48 34.62 47.86
CA ILE A 58 51.05 34.89 47.93
C ILE A 58 50.47 34.78 46.51
N LEU A 59 49.39 34.00 46.37
CA LEU A 59 48.69 33.75 45.10
C LEU A 59 47.47 34.66 44.93
N SER A 60 46.84 35.09 46.02
CA SER A 60 45.77 36.07 45.98
C SER A 60 45.61 36.78 47.32
N LEU A 61 45.12 38.01 47.27
CA LEU A 61 44.67 38.81 48.42
C LEU A 61 43.19 39.15 48.23
N GLU A 62 42.41 38.94 49.29
CA GLU A 62 41.01 39.31 49.37
C GLU A 62 40.79 40.13 50.65
N THR A 63 40.34 41.39 50.53
CA THR A 63 39.94 42.20 51.68
C THR A 63 38.55 41.76 52.15
N LEU A 64 38.45 41.42 53.43
CA LEU A 64 37.21 40.95 54.06
C LEU A 64 36.59 42.06 54.93
N THR A 65 35.30 41.92 55.21
CA THR A 65 34.61 42.77 56.19
C THR A 65 35.22 42.63 57.59
N GLY A 66 35.07 43.66 58.42
CA GLY A 66 35.59 43.65 59.80
C GLY A 66 37.11 43.85 59.91
N GLY A 67 37.72 44.54 58.95
CA GLY A 67 39.13 44.94 59.00
C GLY A 67 40.09 43.75 58.91
N ARG A 68 39.78 42.78 58.05
CA ARG A 68 40.56 41.55 57.85
C ARG A 68 40.99 41.42 56.40
N ALA A 69 42.12 40.77 56.19
CA ALA A 69 42.60 40.39 54.87
C ALA A 69 42.85 38.88 54.85
N LYS A 70 42.46 38.23 53.75
CA LYS A 70 42.73 36.83 53.48
C LYS A 70 43.80 36.71 52.41
N LEU A 71 44.90 36.09 52.79
CA LEU A 71 46.02 35.76 51.91
C LEU A 71 45.91 34.29 51.54
N ARG A 72 45.91 33.97 50.25
CA ARG A 72 46.02 32.59 49.78
C ARG A 72 47.44 32.32 49.32
N SER A 73 47.97 31.18 49.71
CA SER A 73 49.22 30.64 49.20
C SER A 73 49.05 29.15 48.88
N TYR A 74 50.03 28.57 48.17
CA TYR A 74 50.07 27.16 47.87
C TYR A 74 51.37 26.58 48.42
N PHE A 75 51.23 25.50 49.18
CA PHE A 75 52.33 24.74 49.71
C PHE A 75 52.42 23.38 49.03
N THR A 76 53.64 23.00 48.67
CA THR A 76 54.03 21.64 48.27
C THR A 76 55.27 21.23 49.05
N ASN A 77 55.40 19.94 49.38
CA ASN A 77 56.60 19.39 50.02
C ASN A 77 57.72 19.01 49.02
N ALA A 78 57.53 19.23 47.72
CA ALA A 78 58.45 18.76 46.68
C ALA A 78 59.92 19.17 46.85
N ASP A 79 60.18 20.36 47.40
CA ASP A 79 61.51 20.95 47.64
C ASP A 79 61.96 20.84 49.11
N ILE A 80 61.21 20.14 49.97
CA ILE A 80 61.57 19.94 51.37
C ILE A 80 62.58 18.81 51.47
N VAL A 81 63.83 19.12 51.80
CA VAL A 81 64.91 18.10 51.87
C VAL A 81 64.79 17.22 53.12
N THR A 82 64.41 17.81 54.26
CA THR A 82 64.26 17.09 55.54
C THR A 82 62.86 17.35 56.09
N GLY A 83 62.14 16.28 56.41
CA GLY A 83 60.80 16.39 56.98
C GLY A 83 60.81 17.13 58.32
N PHE A 84 59.72 17.84 58.62
CA PHE A 84 59.62 18.70 59.79
C PHE A 84 58.20 18.74 60.34
N TYR A 85 58.05 19.02 61.63
CA TYR A 85 56.74 19.32 62.21
C TYR A 85 56.41 20.79 61.94
N TRP A 86 55.42 21.04 61.08
CA TRP A 86 54.99 22.39 60.78
C TRP A 86 54.30 23.02 61.99
N ARG A 87 55.08 23.81 62.72
CA ARG A 87 54.70 24.50 63.95
C ARG A 87 54.43 25.97 63.73
N GLU A 88 55.16 26.61 62.84
CA GLU A 88 55.13 28.06 62.70
C GLU A 88 54.48 28.50 61.40
N LEU A 89 53.71 29.59 61.46
CA LEU A 89 53.21 30.31 60.30
C LEU A 89 53.37 31.81 60.56
N GLY A 90 54.09 32.48 59.68
CA GLY A 90 54.33 33.92 59.76
C GLY A 90 53.89 34.62 58.48
N VAL A 91 53.19 35.73 58.61
CA VAL A 91 52.89 36.65 57.49
C VAL A 91 53.88 37.80 57.55
N PHE A 92 54.51 38.11 56.42
CA PHE A 92 55.47 39.19 56.30
C PHE A 92 54.89 40.35 55.49
N ALA A 93 55.28 41.55 55.85
CA ALA A 93 54.85 42.78 55.20
C ALA A 93 55.99 43.79 55.10
N GLN A 94 55.92 44.67 54.12
CA GLN A 94 56.87 45.75 53.93
C GLN A 94 56.50 46.95 54.81
N ASP A 95 57.36 47.30 55.76
CA ASP A 95 57.31 48.58 56.47
C ASP A 95 58.17 49.61 55.71
N PRO A 96 57.68 50.85 55.51
CA PRO A 96 58.43 51.88 54.79
C PRO A 96 59.71 52.33 55.51
N ASP A 97 59.76 52.21 56.83
CA ASP A 97 60.87 52.66 57.67
C ASP A 97 61.79 51.50 58.08
N GLU A 98 61.23 50.32 58.33
CA GLU A 98 61.98 49.18 58.89
C GLU A 98 62.33 48.06 57.90
N GLY A 99 61.84 48.13 56.66
CA GLY A 99 62.03 47.04 55.70
C GLY A 99 60.97 45.92 55.84
N GLU A 100 61.28 44.72 55.34
CA GLU A 100 60.39 43.56 55.50
C GLU A 100 60.35 43.11 56.97
N ILE A 101 59.15 43.08 57.55
CA ILE A 101 58.91 42.71 58.95
C ILE A 101 58.01 41.47 59.06
N LEU A 102 58.11 40.75 60.18
CA LEU A 102 57.09 39.77 60.58
C LEU A 102 55.85 40.53 61.09
N TYR A 103 54.76 40.49 60.33
CA TYR A 103 53.53 41.21 60.64
C TYR A 103 52.68 40.48 61.69
N CYS A 104 52.43 39.20 61.48
CA CYS A 104 51.74 38.35 62.45
C CYS A 104 52.24 36.92 62.40
N TYR A 105 52.04 36.21 63.50
CA TYR A 105 52.61 34.90 63.73
C TYR A 105 51.61 33.99 64.44
N GLY A 106 51.60 32.71 64.05
CA GLY A 106 50.87 31.64 64.72
C GLY A 106 51.80 30.45 65.00
N ASN A 107 51.58 29.78 66.12
CA ASN A 107 52.29 28.54 66.46
C ASN A 107 51.29 27.42 66.81
N ALA A 108 51.42 26.27 66.16
CA ALA A 108 50.53 25.13 66.36
C ALA A 108 50.84 24.33 67.65
N GLY A 109 51.92 24.64 68.37
CA GLY A 109 52.28 23.94 69.61
C GLY A 109 52.32 22.43 69.42
N THR A 110 51.67 21.68 70.31
CA THR A 110 51.56 20.21 70.23
C THR A 110 50.69 19.71 69.08
N ASN A 111 49.89 20.56 68.44
CA ASN A 111 49.01 20.20 67.32
C ASN A 111 49.72 20.21 65.96
N ALA A 112 51.05 20.38 65.95
CA ALA A 112 51.83 20.46 64.72
C ALA A 112 51.71 19.20 63.86
N GLU A 113 51.57 19.41 62.56
CA GLU A 113 51.48 18.33 61.57
C GLU A 113 52.88 17.99 61.04
N TYR A 114 53.20 16.70 60.92
CA TYR A 114 54.44 16.27 60.29
C TYR A 114 54.35 16.39 58.77
N ILE A 115 55.32 17.08 58.17
CA ILE A 115 55.50 17.23 56.73
C ILE A 115 56.69 16.38 56.31
N PRO A 116 56.50 15.35 55.45
CA PRO A 116 57.60 14.51 54.98
C PRO A 116 58.48 15.26 53.97
N ALA A 117 59.72 14.79 53.80
CA ALA A 117 60.62 15.28 52.76
C ALA A 117 60.06 14.98 51.35
N GLY A 118 60.38 15.84 50.39
CA GLY A 118 60.12 15.63 48.97
C GLY A 118 60.93 14.48 48.38
N GLY A 119 60.50 13.96 47.24
CA GLY A 119 61.14 12.83 46.55
C GLY A 119 60.85 11.45 47.14
N GLY A 120 60.14 11.37 48.26
CA GLY A 120 59.59 10.13 48.82
C GLY A 120 58.21 9.75 48.25
N PRO A 121 57.57 8.68 48.76
CA PRO A 121 56.26 8.22 48.30
C PRO A 121 55.09 9.16 48.68
N ASP A 122 55.30 10.05 49.66
CA ASP A 122 54.28 10.94 50.19
C ASP A 122 54.37 12.35 49.55
N VAL A 123 53.38 12.69 48.72
CA VAL A 123 53.21 14.03 48.14
C VAL A 123 52.20 14.81 48.98
N VAL A 124 52.58 16.01 49.44
CA VAL A 124 51.72 16.90 50.20
C VAL A 124 51.57 18.22 49.47
N GLU A 125 50.34 18.53 49.04
CA GLU A 125 50.00 19.75 48.31
C GLU A 125 48.72 20.38 48.87
N ARG A 126 48.75 21.68 49.20
CA ARG A 126 47.62 22.37 49.87
C ARG A 126 47.57 23.85 49.56
N TYR A 127 46.34 24.37 49.40
CA TYR A 127 46.09 25.79 49.53
C TYR A 127 46.02 26.20 51.00
N ILE A 128 46.77 27.23 51.36
CA ILE A 128 46.79 27.83 52.69
C ILE A 128 46.08 29.17 52.59
N ASN A 129 44.98 29.31 53.32
CA ASN A 129 44.31 30.60 53.49
C ASN A 129 44.63 31.14 54.88
N VAL A 130 45.31 32.28 54.93
CA VAL A 130 45.67 32.98 56.17
C VAL A 130 44.80 34.22 56.28
N ILE A 131 44.04 34.33 57.38
CA ILE A 131 43.27 35.52 57.69
C ILE A 131 44.02 36.32 58.74
N THR A 132 44.35 37.56 58.41
CA THR A 132 45.04 38.50 59.32
C THR A 132 44.23 39.78 59.50
N LEU A 133 44.48 40.50 60.59
CA LEU A 133 43.86 41.78 60.89
C LEU A 133 44.61 42.91 60.19
N VAL A 134 43.89 43.79 59.49
CA VAL A 134 44.41 44.99 58.82
C VAL A 134 43.79 46.30 59.35
N GLY A 135 42.82 46.20 60.27
CA GLY A 135 42.14 47.37 60.83
C GLY A 135 41.34 48.11 59.75
N ASN A 136 41.36 49.44 59.79
CA ASN A 136 40.68 50.29 58.80
C ASN A 136 41.57 50.69 57.61
N ALA A 137 42.68 49.99 57.37
CA ALA A 137 43.55 50.28 56.23
C ALA A 137 42.77 50.16 54.91
N THR A 138 42.74 51.23 54.12
CA THR A 138 42.04 51.28 52.82
C THR A 138 42.92 50.80 51.66
N ASN A 139 44.24 50.88 51.82
CA ASN A 139 45.24 50.55 50.81
C ASN A 139 45.99 49.25 51.18
N VAL A 140 45.28 48.11 51.12
CA VAL A 140 45.87 46.78 51.37
C VAL A 140 46.23 46.13 50.03
N SER A 141 47.47 45.68 49.91
CA SER A 141 48.00 45.07 48.68
C SER A 141 48.89 43.87 49.00
N THR A 142 49.27 43.12 47.97
CA THR A 142 50.21 42.01 48.11
C THR A 142 51.11 41.89 46.88
N THR A 143 52.30 41.34 47.07
CA THR A 143 53.19 40.96 45.97
C THR A 143 52.85 39.53 45.51
N LEU A 144 52.25 39.41 44.32
CA LEU A 144 51.83 38.12 43.75
C LEU A 144 52.99 37.38 43.07
N GLY A 145 53.04 36.06 43.24
CA GLY A 145 54.19 35.24 42.81
C GLY A 145 54.12 34.61 41.40
N SER A 146 52.99 34.58 40.70
CA SER A 146 52.89 33.93 39.37
C SER A 146 51.56 34.21 38.62
N GLU A 147 51.62 34.52 37.31
CA GLU A 147 50.49 34.82 36.40
C GLU A 147 50.03 33.63 35.51
N ILE A 148 50.44 32.39 35.82
CA ILE A 148 50.35 31.27 34.86
C ILE A 148 49.02 30.46 34.94
N TYR A 149 48.04 30.87 35.78
CA TYR A 149 46.76 30.17 35.92
C TYR A 149 45.57 31.07 35.56
N VAL A 150 44.58 30.48 34.88
CA VAL A 150 43.27 31.10 34.60
C VAL A 150 42.54 31.31 35.94
N THR A 151 42.12 32.54 36.20
CA THR A 151 41.33 32.88 37.38
C THR A 151 39.85 32.50 37.18
N GLN A 152 39.08 32.41 38.27
CA GLN A 152 37.62 32.22 38.16
C GLN A 152 36.97 33.34 37.34
N ALA A 153 37.47 34.58 37.47
CA ALA A 153 36.98 35.72 36.71
C ALA A 153 37.21 35.58 35.20
N ASP A 154 38.36 35.02 34.80
CA ASP A 154 38.66 34.74 33.38
C ASP A 154 37.70 33.69 32.80
N PHE A 155 37.37 32.65 33.58
CA PHE A 155 36.40 31.64 33.18
C PHE A 155 34.98 32.21 33.06
N ASP A 156 34.56 33.03 34.02
CA ASP A 156 33.23 33.65 34.01
C ASP A 156 33.09 34.63 32.82
N ASN A 157 34.15 35.37 32.49
CA ASN A 157 34.21 36.24 31.30
C ASN A 157 34.13 35.45 29.99
N HIS A 158 34.79 34.29 29.90
CA HIS A 158 34.72 33.43 28.74
C HIS A 158 33.31 32.86 28.56
N THR A 159 32.70 32.33 29.63
CA THR A 159 31.37 31.70 29.57
C THR A 159 30.23 32.69 29.35
N GLY A 160 30.35 33.93 29.83
CA GLY A 160 29.39 35.00 29.59
C GLY A 160 29.40 35.59 28.17
N ASN A 161 30.45 35.33 27.38
CA ASN A 161 30.59 35.89 26.05
C ASN A 161 29.99 34.97 24.97
N THR A 162 28.75 35.27 24.59
CA THR A 162 27.97 34.50 23.60
C THR A 162 28.47 34.61 22.16
N VAL A 163 29.49 35.44 21.90
CA VAL A 163 30.10 35.66 20.58
C VAL A 163 31.58 35.29 20.52
N MET A 164 32.15 34.74 21.59
CA MET A 164 33.59 34.41 21.66
C MET A 164 34.01 33.29 20.69
N HIS A 165 33.10 32.38 20.35
CA HIS A 165 33.38 31.23 19.45
C HIS A 165 32.75 31.37 18.06
N VAL A 166 31.65 32.11 17.95
CA VAL A 166 30.93 32.34 16.69
C VAL A 166 30.39 33.76 16.74
N THR A 167 30.76 34.57 15.75
CA THR A 167 30.32 35.96 15.67
C THR A 167 28.81 36.03 15.42
N GLN A 168 28.19 37.16 15.79
CA GLN A 168 26.77 37.38 15.49
C GLN A 168 26.50 37.34 13.97
N VAL A 169 27.43 37.86 13.17
CA VAL A 169 27.35 37.85 11.70
C VAL A 169 27.29 36.43 11.15
N GLU A 170 28.08 35.50 11.68
CA GLU A 170 28.05 34.09 11.26
C GLU A 170 26.72 33.41 11.63
N LYS A 171 26.17 33.71 12.82
CA LYS A 171 24.85 33.20 13.23
C LYS A 171 23.74 33.73 12.33
N ASP A 172 23.76 35.03 12.05
CA ASP A 172 22.77 35.68 11.18
C ASP A 172 22.88 35.13 9.75
N THR A 173 24.10 34.92 9.25
CA THR A 173 24.36 34.31 7.94
C THR A 173 23.83 32.88 7.88
N TRP A 174 24.04 32.08 8.93
CA TRP A 174 23.51 30.72 9.01
C TRP A 174 21.98 30.71 9.03
N ASN A 175 21.38 31.53 9.89
CA ASN A 175 19.92 31.63 10.02
C ASN A 175 19.24 32.21 8.77
N ALA A 176 19.97 32.98 7.96
CA ALA A 176 19.48 33.48 6.68
C ALA A 176 19.45 32.42 5.56
N LYS A 177 20.21 31.31 5.70
CA LYS A 177 20.25 30.25 4.65
C LYS A 177 18.92 29.54 4.48
N GLU A 178 18.11 29.46 5.53
CA GLU A 178 16.77 28.88 5.45
C GLU A 178 15.86 29.52 6.50
N THR A 179 14.61 29.77 6.12
CA THR A 179 13.60 30.30 7.02
C THR A 179 12.35 29.41 6.96
N PRO A 180 11.48 29.42 7.98
CA PRO A 180 10.21 28.72 7.90
C PRO A 180 9.39 29.11 6.64
N ALA A 181 9.45 30.37 6.24
CA ALA A 181 8.81 30.86 5.02
C ALA A 181 9.49 30.34 3.74
N GLY A 182 10.83 30.29 3.71
CA GLY A 182 11.60 29.73 2.60
C GLY A 182 11.36 28.23 2.42
N ALA A 183 11.30 27.49 3.53
CA ALA A 183 10.95 26.08 3.54
C ALA A 183 9.50 25.85 3.06
N GLN A 184 8.55 26.68 3.50
CA GLN A 184 7.16 26.60 3.02
C GLN A 184 7.07 26.87 1.52
N ALA A 185 7.74 27.91 1.02
CA ALA A 185 7.74 28.22 -0.41
C ALA A 185 8.31 27.05 -1.25
N LYS A 186 9.34 26.37 -0.76
CA LYS A 186 9.88 25.16 -1.41
C LYS A 186 8.89 24.00 -1.38
N ALA A 187 8.17 23.81 -0.28
CA ALA A 187 7.13 22.80 -0.15
C ALA A 187 5.96 23.07 -1.11
N ASP A 188 5.48 24.31 -1.19
CA ASP A 188 4.39 24.71 -2.09
C ASP A 188 4.77 24.49 -3.57
N VAL A 189 6.03 24.79 -3.95
CA VAL A 189 6.55 24.52 -5.30
C VAL A 189 6.59 23.01 -5.58
N ALA A 190 7.01 22.20 -4.61
CA ALA A 190 7.03 20.75 -4.76
C ALA A 190 5.60 20.17 -4.90
N GLU A 191 4.64 20.67 -4.12
CA GLU A 191 3.23 20.29 -4.22
C GLU A 191 2.65 20.68 -5.60
N ALA A 192 2.87 21.91 -6.05
CA ALA A 192 2.41 22.37 -7.35
C ALA A 192 3.01 21.53 -8.51
N ALA A 193 4.29 21.17 -8.42
CA ALA A 193 4.95 20.32 -9.41
C ALA A 193 4.37 18.89 -9.42
N ALA A 194 4.07 18.32 -8.24
CA ALA A 194 3.45 17.01 -8.13
C ALA A 194 2.01 16.99 -8.70
N ASN A 195 1.23 18.03 -8.43
CA ASN A 195 -0.11 18.19 -8.98
C ASN A 195 -0.07 18.33 -10.51
N ALA A 196 0.79 19.20 -11.04
CA ALA A 196 0.95 19.39 -12.49
C ALA A 196 1.38 18.11 -13.21
N TYR A 197 2.30 17.33 -12.63
CA TYR A 197 2.69 16.02 -13.20
C TYR A 197 1.52 15.04 -13.24
N THR A 198 0.72 14.99 -12.17
CA THR A 198 -0.44 14.09 -12.09
C THR A 198 -1.52 14.48 -13.10
N ASP A 199 -1.83 15.78 -13.20
CA ASP A 199 -2.79 16.31 -14.17
C ASP A 199 -2.35 16.06 -15.61
N GLN A 200 -1.06 16.21 -15.91
CA GLN A 200 -0.52 15.88 -17.23
C GLN A 200 -0.71 14.40 -17.55
N LYS A 201 -0.42 13.49 -16.61
CA LYS A 201 -0.62 12.04 -16.82
C LYS A 201 -2.06 11.67 -17.06
N VAL A 202 -2.99 12.31 -16.36
CA VAL A 202 -4.42 12.15 -16.62
C VAL A 202 -4.77 12.67 -18.01
N GLY A 203 -4.28 13.85 -18.40
CA GLY A 203 -4.52 14.44 -19.71
C GLY A 203 -4.01 13.56 -20.86
N ASP A 204 -2.80 13.00 -20.72
CA ASP A 204 -2.21 12.06 -21.67
C ASP A 204 -3.11 10.82 -21.88
N LEU A 205 -3.72 10.32 -20.81
CA LEU A 205 -4.64 9.17 -20.86
C LEU A 205 -6.03 9.54 -21.42
N ALA A 206 -6.52 10.74 -21.12
CA ALA A 206 -7.85 11.20 -21.54
C ALA A 206 -7.89 11.65 -23.01
N GLY A 207 -6.78 12.18 -23.53
CA GLY A 207 -6.72 12.81 -24.85
C GLY A 207 -7.18 14.28 -24.84
N ALA A 208 -6.95 14.98 -25.95
CA ALA A 208 -7.22 16.42 -26.05
C ALA A 208 -8.71 16.76 -25.81
N GLY A 209 -8.97 17.69 -24.88
CA GLY A 209 -10.32 18.19 -24.58
C GLY A 209 -11.15 17.33 -23.60
N ARG A 210 -10.53 16.39 -22.88
CA ARG A 210 -11.22 15.43 -22.00
C ARG A 210 -10.76 15.53 -20.54
N THR A 211 -11.67 15.33 -19.59
CA THR A 211 -11.43 15.44 -18.12
C THR A 211 -11.27 14.07 -17.45
N THR A 212 -10.81 14.02 -16.19
CA THR A 212 -10.74 12.81 -15.33
C THR A 212 -12.04 12.01 -15.32
N GLU A 213 -13.18 12.71 -15.21
CA GLU A 213 -14.53 12.11 -15.21
C GLU A 213 -14.82 11.35 -16.50
N THR A 214 -14.24 11.77 -17.62
CA THR A 214 -14.44 11.09 -18.90
C THR A 214 -13.66 9.80 -19.04
N VAL A 215 -12.48 9.66 -18.40
CA VAL A 215 -11.71 8.40 -18.41
C VAL A 215 -12.44 7.34 -17.59
N LYS A 216 -12.95 7.73 -16.42
CA LYS A 216 -13.79 6.84 -15.61
C LYS A 216 -15.09 6.50 -16.35
N GLY A 217 -15.75 7.48 -16.95
CA GLY A 217 -16.95 7.25 -17.75
C GLY A 217 -16.71 6.29 -18.92
N ASN A 218 -15.58 6.41 -19.61
CA ASN A 218 -15.20 5.47 -20.67
C ASN A 218 -14.96 4.05 -20.14
N ALA A 219 -14.30 3.90 -18.97
CA ALA A 219 -14.07 2.60 -18.35
C ALA A 219 -15.38 1.94 -17.90
N ASP A 220 -16.28 2.71 -17.26
CA ASP A 220 -17.61 2.24 -16.85
C ASP A 220 -18.44 1.85 -18.10
N ALA A 221 -18.40 2.65 -19.16
CA ALA A 221 -19.08 2.36 -20.42
C ALA A 221 -18.52 1.10 -21.11
N LEU A 222 -17.20 0.88 -21.07
CA LEU A 222 -16.58 -0.33 -21.60
C LEU A 222 -16.99 -1.57 -20.80
N ALA A 223 -17.02 -1.48 -19.48
CA ALA A 223 -17.46 -2.57 -18.61
C ALA A 223 -18.94 -2.91 -18.87
N ALA A 224 -19.80 -1.90 -19.02
CA ALA A 224 -21.20 -2.07 -19.38
C ALA A 224 -21.34 -2.71 -20.78
N HIS A 225 -20.61 -2.21 -21.78
CA HIS A 225 -20.63 -2.77 -23.14
C HIS A 225 -20.14 -4.22 -23.17
N LEU A 226 -19.11 -4.56 -22.38
CA LEU A 226 -18.61 -5.93 -22.27
C LEU A 226 -19.66 -6.85 -21.63
N ALA A 227 -20.36 -6.37 -20.59
CA ALA A 227 -21.48 -7.07 -19.97
C ALA A 227 -22.65 -7.28 -20.96
N ASP A 228 -22.99 -6.27 -21.75
CA ASP A 228 -24.00 -6.34 -22.81
C ASP A 228 -23.59 -7.30 -23.94
N ASN A 229 -22.31 -7.35 -24.29
CA ASN A 229 -21.78 -8.27 -25.29
C ASN A 229 -21.76 -9.72 -24.78
N THR A 230 -21.53 -9.95 -23.48
CA THR A 230 -21.74 -11.28 -22.87
C THR A 230 -23.22 -11.68 -22.80
N GLN A 231 -24.15 -10.73 -22.82
CA GLN A 231 -25.58 -10.99 -23.02
C GLN A 231 -26.02 -10.95 -24.49
N ALA A 232 -25.07 -10.88 -25.43
CA ALA A 232 -25.27 -10.89 -26.86
C ALA A 232 -26.48 -10.04 -27.29
N HIS A 233 -26.42 -8.71 -27.10
CA HIS A 233 -27.35 -7.75 -27.70
C HIS A 233 -28.86 -8.10 -27.56
N GLY A 234 -29.30 -8.50 -26.37
CA GLY A 234 -30.72 -8.82 -26.14
C GLY A 234 -31.19 -10.13 -26.80
N LEU A 235 -30.26 -11.00 -27.22
CA LEU A 235 -30.56 -12.30 -27.82
C LEU A 235 -30.66 -13.43 -26.77
N GLY A 236 -30.67 -13.11 -25.48
CA GLY A 236 -30.86 -14.08 -24.39
C GLY A 236 -29.67 -15.03 -24.18
N GLY A 237 -28.44 -14.56 -24.47
CA GLY A 237 -27.21 -15.36 -24.33
C GLY A 237 -26.95 -16.35 -25.47
N ILE A 238 -27.66 -16.23 -26.60
CA ILE A 238 -27.42 -17.05 -27.80
C ILE A 238 -26.24 -16.44 -28.59
N PRO A 239 -25.24 -17.22 -29.01
CA PRO A 239 -24.14 -16.74 -29.85
C PRO A 239 -24.64 -16.09 -31.14
N LEU A 240 -24.03 -14.98 -31.55
CA LEU A 240 -24.41 -14.31 -32.79
C LEU A 240 -24.00 -15.13 -34.02
N VAL A 241 -22.72 -15.52 -34.10
CA VAL A 241 -22.12 -16.21 -35.24
C VAL A 241 -21.47 -17.51 -34.81
N SER A 242 -21.53 -18.56 -35.65
CA SER A 242 -20.77 -19.79 -35.44
C SER A 242 -19.27 -19.55 -35.65
N THR A 243 -18.42 -20.06 -34.74
CA THR A 243 -16.95 -19.97 -34.84
C THR A 243 -16.28 -21.24 -35.35
N GLY A 244 -17.05 -22.31 -35.56
CA GLY A 244 -16.60 -23.59 -36.09
C GLY A 244 -17.74 -24.61 -36.04
N SER A 245 -17.55 -25.77 -36.67
CA SER A 245 -18.54 -26.84 -36.60
C SER A 245 -18.61 -27.46 -35.20
N LYS A 246 -19.82 -27.83 -34.77
CA LYS A 246 -20.07 -28.44 -33.45
C LYS A 246 -21.08 -29.57 -33.54
N THR A 247 -20.88 -30.59 -32.73
CA THR A 247 -21.89 -31.62 -32.47
C THR A 247 -22.23 -31.59 -30.98
N TYR A 248 -23.52 -31.49 -30.67
CA TYR A 248 -24.05 -31.55 -29.32
C TYR A 248 -24.99 -32.74 -29.16
N TYR A 249 -25.03 -33.30 -27.96
CA TYR A 249 -25.90 -34.43 -27.60
C TYR A 249 -26.92 -34.00 -26.55
N ILE A 250 -28.13 -34.52 -26.66
CA ILE A 250 -29.20 -34.39 -25.67
C ILE A 250 -29.60 -35.79 -25.23
N ASP A 251 -29.64 -36.02 -23.92
CA ASP A 251 -30.18 -37.22 -23.27
C ASP A 251 -31.04 -36.78 -22.10
N ALA A 252 -32.37 -36.90 -22.22
CA ALA A 252 -33.29 -36.45 -21.17
C ALA A 252 -33.18 -37.28 -19.87
N VAL A 253 -32.67 -38.50 -19.97
CA VAL A 253 -32.57 -39.46 -18.85
C VAL A 253 -31.25 -39.25 -18.12
N ASN A 254 -30.13 -39.31 -18.85
CA ASN A 254 -28.78 -39.32 -18.27
C ASN A 254 -28.06 -37.96 -18.37
N GLY A 255 -28.56 -37.03 -19.18
CA GLY A 255 -27.94 -35.73 -19.41
C GLY A 255 -28.09 -34.74 -18.25
N ASN A 256 -27.28 -33.69 -18.29
CA ASN A 256 -27.30 -32.58 -17.35
C ASN A 256 -27.01 -31.27 -18.10
N ASP A 257 -27.80 -30.21 -17.85
CA ASP A 257 -27.64 -28.92 -18.53
C ASP A 257 -26.40 -28.11 -18.07
N ASN A 258 -25.72 -28.60 -17.04
CA ASN A 258 -24.38 -28.13 -16.64
C ASN A 258 -23.25 -28.79 -17.44
N ASN A 259 -23.52 -29.86 -18.20
CA ASN A 259 -22.52 -30.48 -19.06
C ASN A 259 -22.17 -29.58 -20.26
N ASP A 260 -21.13 -29.95 -21.01
CA ASP A 260 -20.72 -29.25 -22.24
C ASP A 260 -21.49 -29.70 -23.50
N GLY A 261 -22.19 -30.83 -23.43
CA GLY A 261 -22.95 -31.41 -24.54
C GLY A 261 -22.12 -32.04 -25.64
N LEU A 262 -20.78 -32.04 -25.56
CA LEU A 262 -19.92 -32.36 -26.71
C LEU A 262 -19.76 -33.87 -26.97
N THR A 263 -20.13 -34.71 -26.01
CA THR A 263 -20.11 -36.17 -26.13
C THR A 263 -21.43 -36.77 -25.64
N PRO A 264 -21.77 -38.02 -25.99
CA PRO A 264 -22.95 -38.70 -25.44
C PRO A 264 -22.95 -38.77 -23.91
N GLN A 265 -21.79 -38.96 -23.28
CA GLN A 265 -21.64 -39.05 -21.82
C GLN A 265 -21.80 -37.69 -21.13
N THR A 266 -21.47 -36.61 -21.84
CA THR A 266 -21.62 -35.23 -21.36
C THR A 266 -22.80 -34.54 -22.04
N ALA A 267 -23.85 -35.29 -22.41
CA ALA A 267 -25.02 -34.74 -23.07
C ALA A 267 -25.76 -33.70 -22.21
N PHE A 268 -26.39 -32.73 -22.86
CA PHE A 268 -27.36 -31.85 -22.22
C PHE A 268 -28.61 -32.64 -21.82
N LYS A 269 -29.38 -32.12 -20.87
CA LYS A 269 -30.66 -32.71 -20.48
C LYS A 269 -31.82 -32.20 -21.33
N THR A 270 -31.74 -30.94 -21.77
CA THR A 270 -32.86 -30.25 -22.42
C THR A 270 -32.49 -29.59 -23.76
N TRP A 271 -33.50 -29.40 -24.59
CA TRP A 271 -33.46 -28.63 -25.82
C TRP A 271 -33.22 -27.16 -25.52
N VAL A 272 -33.81 -26.61 -24.46
CA VAL A 272 -33.59 -25.21 -24.06
C VAL A 272 -32.11 -24.92 -23.86
N LYS A 273 -31.36 -25.86 -23.27
CA LYS A 273 -29.92 -25.74 -23.15
C LYS A 273 -29.22 -25.85 -24.50
N ALA A 274 -29.56 -26.85 -25.32
CA ALA A 274 -28.97 -27.05 -26.64
C ALA A 274 -29.21 -25.87 -27.59
N GLU A 275 -30.43 -25.31 -27.61
CA GLU A 275 -30.82 -24.17 -28.45
C GLU A 275 -29.96 -22.94 -28.17
N LYS A 276 -29.61 -22.70 -26.90
CA LYS A 276 -28.72 -21.61 -26.49
C LYS A 276 -27.31 -21.75 -27.07
N MET A 277 -26.91 -22.95 -27.45
CA MET A 277 -25.61 -23.20 -28.09
C MET A 277 -25.65 -23.02 -29.61
N ILE A 278 -26.83 -22.92 -30.22
CA ILE A 278 -27.02 -22.78 -31.68
C ILE A 278 -26.99 -21.29 -32.05
N PRO A 279 -25.98 -20.82 -32.81
CA PRO A 279 -25.84 -19.41 -33.15
C PRO A 279 -26.98 -18.89 -34.03
N ARG A 280 -27.18 -17.56 -34.07
CA ARG A 280 -28.17 -16.91 -34.97
C ARG A 280 -27.77 -17.03 -36.43
N PHE A 281 -26.50 -16.80 -36.73
CA PHE A 281 -25.89 -16.92 -38.05
C PHE A 281 -24.96 -18.14 -38.09
N LEU A 282 -25.33 -19.15 -38.86
CA LEU A 282 -24.53 -20.36 -39.02
C LEU A 282 -23.75 -20.31 -40.33
N TYR A 283 -22.44 -20.15 -40.20
CA TYR A 283 -21.42 -20.27 -41.25
C TYR A 283 -20.70 -21.63 -41.23
N HIS A 284 -21.05 -22.49 -40.26
CA HIS A 284 -20.48 -23.81 -40.08
C HIS A 284 -21.59 -24.81 -39.74
N THR A 285 -21.32 -26.11 -39.96
CA THR A 285 -22.29 -27.16 -39.66
C THR A 285 -22.44 -27.39 -38.16
N TYR A 286 -23.67 -27.37 -37.66
CA TYR A 286 -24.03 -27.75 -36.30
C TYR A 286 -24.88 -29.01 -36.33
N THR A 287 -24.59 -29.98 -35.46
CA THR A 287 -25.36 -31.22 -35.33
C THR A 287 -25.86 -31.35 -33.90
N ILE A 288 -27.15 -31.56 -33.72
CA ILE A 288 -27.78 -31.87 -32.44
C ILE A 288 -28.28 -33.32 -32.51
N LYS A 289 -27.72 -34.19 -31.67
CA LYS A 289 -28.04 -35.61 -31.58
C LYS A 289 -28.92 -35.88 -30.37
N ILE A 290 -30.07 -36.50 -30.60
CA ILE A 290 -31.04 -36.85 -29.56
C ILE A 290 -30.83 -38.32 -29.20
N ILE A 291 -30.56 -38.61 -27.93
CA ILE A 291 -30.38 -39.95 -27.39
C ILE A 291 -31.65 -40.36 -26.67
N GLY A 292 -32.25 -41.47 -27.11
CA GLY A 292 -33.50 -41.96 -26.53
C GLY A 292 -34.66 -40.99 -26.72
N ASN A 293 -35.60 -41.02 -25.77
CA ASN A 293 -36.78 -40.15 -25.80
C ASN A 293 -36.48 -38.78 -25.18
N LEU A 294 -36.86 -37.72 -25.87
CA LEU A 294 -36.81 -36.35 -25.40
C LEU A 294 -38.26 -35.84 -25.24
N PRO A 295 -38.83 -35.83 -24.03
CA PRO A 295 -40.25 -35.58 -23.79
C PRO A 295 -40.61 -34.09 -23.85
N GLU A 296 -40.11 -33.38 -24.86
CA GLU A 296 -40.36 -31.95 -25.11
C GLU A 296 -40.49 -31.71 -26.61
N ALA A 297 -41.03 -30.55 -26.96
CA ALA A 297 -41.05 -30.10 -28.33
C ALA A 297 -39.75 -29.36 -28.67
N ILE A 298 -39.22 -29.61 -29.86
CA ILE A 298 -38.07 -28.89 -30.39
C ILE A 298 -38.56 -27.58 -30.99
N THR A 299 -37.99 -26.47 -30.53
CA THR A 299 -38.30 -25.12 -31.03
C THR A 299 -37.06 -24.48 -31.63
N LEU A 300 -37.15 -24.02 -32.88
CA LEU A 300 -36.07 -23.29 -33.54
C LEU A 300 -36.61 -22.04 -34.20
N TYR A 301 -36.15 -20.89 -33.71
CA TYR A 301 -36.63 -19.59 -34.18
C TYR A 301 -35.54 -18.71 -34.76
N ASN A 302 -35.84 -18.01 -35.84
CA ASN A 302 -35.04 -16.87 -36.35
C ASN A 302 -33.55 -17.22 -36.50
N ARG A 303 -33.25 -18.15 -37.41
CA ARG A 303 -31.88 -18.58 -37.75
C ARG A 303 -31.59 -18.32 -39.21
N ILE A 304 -30.35 -17.92 -39.50
CA ILE A 304 -29.85 -17.68 -40.85
C ILE A 304 -28.68 -18.62 -41.10
N LEU A 305 -28.75 -19.42 -42.16
CA LEU A 305 -27.74 -20.40 -42.53
C LEU A 305 -27.12 -20.03 -43.87
N TYR A 306 -25.79 -20.02 -43.95
CA TYR A 306 -25.05 -19.72 -45.17
C TYR A 306 -24.09 -20.86 -45.48
N GLY A 307 -24.35 -21.59 -46.57
CA GLY A 307 -23.42 -22.61 -47.07
C GLY A 307 -23.41 -23.96 -46.32
N ASN A 308 -24.10 -24.08 -45.17
CA ASN A 308 -23.93 -25.20 -44.23
C ASN A 308 -25.26 -25.70 -43.64
N PHE A 309 -25.20 -26.75 -42.81
CA PHE A 309 -26.37 -27.36 -42.19
C PHE A 309 -26.49 -27.11 -40.68
N LEU A 310 -27.73 -26.95 -40.22
CA LEU A 310 -28.11 -27.32 -38.86
C LEU A 310 -28.83 -28.66 -38.92
N ILE A 311 -28.21 -29.69 -38.38
CA ILE A 311 -28.72 -31.05 -38.37
C ILE A 311 -29.34 -31.31 -37.01
N ILE A 312 -30.62 -31.67 -36.95
CA ILE A 312 -31.31 -32.13 -35.74
C ILE A 312 -31.68 -33.58 -36.00
N ALA A 313 -31.02 -34.51 -35.31
CA ALA A 313 -31.11 -35.91 -35.68
C ALA A 313 -31.24 -36.85 -34.49
N GLY A 314 -31.90 -37.98 -34.71
CA GLY A 314 -31.74 -39.13 -33.84
C GLY A 314 -30.27 -39.56 -33.75
N ASN A 315 -29.88 -40.06 -32.59
CA ASN A 315 -28.54 -40.64 -32.42
C ASN A 315 -28.36 -41.92 -33.25
N THR A 316 -29.45 -42.65 -33.53
CA THR A 316 -29.48 -43.77 -34.47
C THR A 316 -30.29 -43.41 -35.71
N THR A 317 -30.28 -44.28 -36.73
CA THR A 317 -31.07 -44.10 -37.95
C THR A 317 -32.52 -44.58 -37.82
N THR A 318 -32.88 -45.24 -36.71
CA THR A 318 -34.23 -45.76 -36.47
C THR A 318 -35.06 -44.73 -35.70
N PRO A 319 -36.04 -44.05 -36.35
CA PRO A 319 -36.74 -42.91 -35.74
C PRO A 319 -37.48 -43.26 -34.45
N SER A 320 -38.06 -44.46 -34.35
CA SER A 320 -38.79 -44.92 -33.18
C SER A 320 -37.95 -45.02 -31.90
N ASN A 321 -36.62 -45.09 -32.02
CA ASN A 321 -35.69 -45.11 -30.90
C ASN A 321 -35.43 -43.71 -30.34
N GLN A 322 -35.80 -42.65 -31.07
CA GLN A 322 -35.58 -41.26 -30.70
C GLN A 322 -36.85 -40.44 -30.90
N GLN A 323 -37.64 -40.32 -29.83
CA GLN A 323 -38.95 -39.70 -29.89
C GLN A 323 -38.91 -38.28 -29.31
N ILE A 324 -39.71 -37.38 -29.91
CA ILE A 324 -39.92 -36.01 -29.44
C ILE A 324 -41.41 -35.68 -29.42
N ASN A 325 -41.82 -34.72 -28.58
CA ASN A 325 -43.24 -34.36 -28.43
C ASN A 325 -43.74 -33.34 -29.45
N GLY A 326 -42.87 -32.81 -30.31
CA GLY A 326 -43.25 -31.85 -31.35
C GLY A 326 -42.05 -31.18 -32.00
N LEU A 327 -42.29 -30.48 -33.11
CA LEU A 327 -41.25 -29.76 -33.85
C LEU A 327 -41.80 -28.45 -34.40
N TYR A 328 -41.24 -27.33 -33.97
CA TYR A 328 -41.64 -25.99 -34.37
C TYR A 328 -40.43 -25.24 -34.92
N ILE A 329 -40.36 -25.09 -36.23
CA ILE A 329 -39.29 -24.34 -36.90
C ILE A 329 -39.92 -23.10 -37.53
N LYS A 330 -39.52 -21.90 -37.07
CA LYS A 330 -40.10 -20.64 -37.58
C LYS A 330 -39.06 -19.58 -37.89
N GLY A 331 -39.25 -18.85 -39.00
CA GLY A 331 -38.39 -17.73 -39.36
C GLY A 331 -36.96 -18.13 -39.73
N VAL A 332 -36.76 -19.33 -40.28
CA VAL A 332 -35.43 -19.79 -40.72
C VAL A 332 -35.17 -19.37 -42.16
N ILE A 333 -34.02 -18.78 -42.44
CA ILE A 333 -33.57 -18.43 -43.79
C ILE A 333 -32.34 -19.27 -44.12
N ALA A 334 -32.47 -20.17 -45.08
CA ALA A 334 -31.39 -21.03 -45.55
C ALA A 334 -31.52 -21.29 -47.06
N GLY A 335 -30.56 -22.01 -47.65
CA GLY A 335 -30.64 -22.38 -49.07
C GLY A 335 -31.27 -23.76 -49.29
N TRP A 336 -31.42 -24.13 -50.56
CA TRP A 336 -32.07 -25.39 -50.97
C TRP A 336 -31.25 -26.64 -50.61
N SER A 337 -29.92 -26.56 -50.73
CA SER A 337 -28.97 -27.65 -50.50
C SER A 337 -28.21 -27.53 -49.18
N ASN A 338 -28.57 -26.54 -48.35
CA ASN A 338 -27.90 -26.17 -47.11
C ASN A 338 -28.90 -25.44 -46.22
N GLY A 339 -29.32 -26.08 -45.13
CA GLY A 339 -30.34 -25.53 -44.26
C GLY A 339 -30.59 -26.36 -43.02
N VAL A 340 -31.84 -26.40 -42.55
CA VAL A 340 -32.18 -27.22 -41.38
C VAL A 340 -32.56 -28.61 -41.86
N LEU A 341 -31.75 -29.60 -41.51
CA LEU A 341 -32.01 -31.01 -41.79
C LEU A 341 -32.48 -31.70 -40.51
N VAL A 342 -33.73 -32.14 -40.50
CA VAL A 342 -34.30 -32.95 -39.44
C VAL A 342 -34.38 -34.39 -39.91
N GLN A 343 -33.75 -35.32 -39.19
CA GLN A 343 -33.70 -36.72 -39.64
C GLN A 343 -33.73 -37.73 -38.50
N TYR A 344 -34.28 -38.91 -38.78
CA TYR A 344 -34.29 -40.05 -37.84
C TYR A 344 -34.97 -39.76 -36.50
N LEU A 345 -36.10 -39.04 -36.51
CA LEU A 345 -36.87 -38.74 -35.31
C LEU A 345 -38.32 -39.17 -35.47
N ARG A 346 -38.87 -39.81 -34.43
CA ARG A 346 -40.33 -39.95 -34.28
C ARG A 346 -40.87 -38.72 -33.57
N ILE A 347 -41.87 -38.09 -34.17
CA ILE A 347 -42.45 -36.84 -33.68
C ILE A 347 -43.90 -37.12 -33.34
N ASN A 348 -44.19 -37.28 -32.05
CA ASN A 348 -45.50 -37.71 -31.55
C ASN A 348 -46.52 -36.56 -31.42
N GLY A 349 -46.09 -35.32 -31.65
CA GLY A 349 -46.96 -34.15 -31.68
C GLY A 349 -46.79 -33.33 -32.95
N ALA A 350 -47.29 -32.09 -32.94
CA ALA A 350 -47.37 -31.28 -34.14
C ALA A 350 -45.97 -30.98 -34.74
N VAL A 351 -45.85 -31.12 -36.05
CA VAL A 351 -44.76 -30.54 -36.83
C VAL A 351 -45.26 -29.30 -37.56
N GLN A 352 -44.74 -28.13 -37.19
CA GLN A 352 -45.07 -26.86 -37.82
C GLN A 352 -43.80 -26.18 -38.33
N ILE A 353 -43.78 -25.92 -39.65
CA ILE A 353 -42.72 -25.16 -40.30
C ILE A 353 -43.34 -23.89 -40.89
N ALA A 354 -42.97 -22.73 -40.34
CA ALA A 354 -43.63 -21.47 -40.69
C ALA A 354 -42.63 -20.35 -41.06
N GLY A 355 -42.83 -19.66 -42.19
CA GLY A 355 -41.97 -18.53 -42.56
C GLY A 355 -40.51 -18.96 -42.80
N CYS A 356 -40.29 -20.14 -43.38
CA CYS A 356 -38.95 -20.74 -43.51
C CYS A 356 -38.54 -20.95 -44.97
N LEU A 357 -37.25 -20.85 -45.24
CA LEU A 357 -36.60 -21.25 -46.49
C LEU A 357 -35.55 -22.32 -46.18
N GLY A 358 -35.62 -23.47 -46.84
CA GLY A 358 -34.58 -24.50 -46.74
C GLY A 358 -34.66 -25.39 -45.49
N VAL A 359 -35.85 -25.95 -45.20
CA VAL A 359 -36.03 -26.98 -44.17
C VAL A 359 -36.31 -28.33 -44.85
N LYS A 360 -35.63 -29.39 -44.38
CA LYS A 360 -35.81 -30.75 -44.87
C LYS A 360 -36.12 -31.70 -43.72
N LEU A 361 -37.24 -32.41 -43.82
CA LEU A 361 -37.48 -33.63 -43.05
C LEU A 361 -37.05 -34.82 -43.91
N LEU A 362 -36.19 -35.67 -43.36
CA LEU A 362 -35.67 -36.85 -44.05
C LEU A 362 -35.74 -38.06 -43.13
N SER A 363 -36.42 -39.13 -43.55
CA SER A 363 -36.47 -40.38 -42.79
C SER A 363 -36.98 -40.19 -41.35
N CYS A 364 -38.00 -39.36 -41.18
CA CYS A 364 -38.68 -39.12 -39.90
C CYS A 364 -40.02 -39.86 -39.82
N GLU A 365 -40.59 -39.93 -38.62
CA GLU A 365 -41.94 -40.46 -38.37
C GLU A 365 -42.84 -39.38 -37.74
N PRO A 366 -43.45 -38.49 -38.54
CA PRO A 366 -44.36 -37.46 -38.04
C PRO A 366 -45.73 -38.09 -37.77
N GLN A 367 -45.99 -38.43 -36.51
CA GLN A 367 -47.11 -39.28 -36.09
C GLN A 367 -47.94 -38.57 -35.01
N ASN A 368 -48.35 -37.33 -35.30
CA ASN A 368 -49.22 -36.51 -34.46
C ASN A 368 -50.64 -37.11 -34.35
N LEU A 369 -50.94 -37.82 -33.27
CA LEU A 369 -52.18 -38.56 -33.09
C LEU A 369 -53.42 -37.66 -33.24
N GLY A 370 -54.27 -37.97 -34.22
CA GLY A 370 -55.50 -37.23 -34.51
C GLY A 370 -55.30 -35.83 -35.09
N GLY A 371 -54.06 -35.38 -35.25
CA GLY A 371 -53.69 -34.08 -35.82
C GLY A 371 -53.02 -34.19 -37.18
N ILE A 372 -52.51 -33.06 -37.68
CA ILE A 372 -51.75 -33.04 -38.94
C ILE A 372 -50.32 -33.50 -38.67
N GLY A 373 -49.80 -34.40 -39.49
CA GLY A 373 -48.43 -34.90 -39.42
C GLY A 373 -47.40 -33.79 -39.63
N VAL A 374 -47.44 -33.12 -40.79
CA VAL A 374 -46.59 -31.97 -41.11
C VAL A 374 -47.43 -30.82 -41.65
N THR A 375 -47.36 -29.67 -40.99
CA THR A 375 -47.99 -28.41 -41.40
C THR A 375 -46.92 -27.44 -41.90
N VAL A 376 -47.05 -26.97 -43.14
CA VAL A 376 -46.13 -26.00 -43.76
C VAL A 376 -46.88 -24.71 -44.10
N ILE A 377 -46.42 -23.58 -43.56
CA ILE A 377 -47.09 -22.28 -43.71
C ILE A 377 -46.07 -21.23 -44.18
N SER A 378 -46.34 -20.51 -45.26
CA SER A 378 -45.46 -19.41 -45.71
C SER A 378 -43.98 -19.84 -45.86
N ALA A 379 -43.73 -21.06 -46.34
CA ALA A 379 -42.41 -21.68 -46.28
C ALA A 379 -42.09 -22.57 -47.49
N ILE A 380 -40.80 -22.87 -47.71
CA ILE A 380 -40.30 -23.82 -48.71
C ILE A 380 -39.63 -25.00 -48.00
N VAL A 381 -40.20 -26.20 -48.17
CA VAL A 381 -39.85 -27.38 -47.36
C VAL A 381 -39.74 -28.65 -48.22
N GLN A 382 -38.80 -29.51 -47.87
CA GLN A 382 -38.70 -30.89 -48.38
C GLN A 382 -39.16 -31.87 -47.30
N VAL A 383 -40.03 -32.81 -47.65
CA VAL A 383 -40.47 -33.92 -46.79
C VAL A 383 -40.20 -35.21 -47.55
N GLU A 384 -39.20 -35.96 -47.11
CA GLU A 384 -38.69 -37.10 -47.86
C GLU A 384 -38.54 -38.35 -47.00
N SER A 385 -38.96 -39.49 -47.53
CA SER A 385 -38.83 -40.80 -46.88
C SER A 385 -39.43 -40.83 -45.47
N CYS A 386 -40.46 -40.02 -45.21
CA CYS A 386 -41.15 -39.95 -43.94
C CYS A 386 -42.30 -40.95 -43.86
N ASN A 387 -42.51 -41.53 -42.68
CA ASN A 387 -43.60 -42.46 -42.40
C ASN A 387 -44.61 -41.87 -41.40
N PHE A 388 -45.79 -41.54 -41.91
CA PHE A 388 -46.89 -40.93 -41.16
C PHE A 388 -47.73 -41.94 -40.36
N GLY A 389 -47.39 -43.23 -40.44
CA GLY A 389 -48.12 -44.31 -39.78
C GLY A 389 -49.47 -44.62 -40.42
N THR A 390 -50.19 -45.59 -39.85
CA THR A 390 -51.50 -46.03 -40.35
C THR A 390 -52.60 -45.60 -39.39
N ASN A 391 -53.52 -44.75 -39.86
CA ASN A 391 -54.62 -44.17 -39.10
C ASN A 391 -54.17 -43.40 -37.84
N ILE A 392 -52.96 -42.85 -37.85
CA ILE A 392 -52.42 -42.07 -36.73
C ILE A 392 -52.74 -40.59 -36.91
N VAL A 393 -52.32 -40.02 -38.04
CA VAL A 393 -52.53 -38.60 -38.37
C VAL A 393 -53.86 -38.39 -39.08
N GLN A 394 -54.47 -37.23 -38.89
CA GLN A 394 -55.65 -36.77 -39.64
C GLN A 394 -55.29 -36.48 -41.09
N ASP A 395 -54.33 -35.58 -41.30
CA ASP A 395 -53.72 -35.33 -42.61
C ASP A 395 -52.22 -35.60 -42.50
N ALA A 396 -51.59 -36.21 -43.52
CA ALA A 396 -50.15 -36.44 -43.47
C ALA A 396 -49.37 -35.14 -43.74
N ILE A 397 -49.56 -34.50 -44.88
CA ILE A 397 -48.90 -33.21 -45.21
C ILE A 397 -49.95 -32.17 -45.58
N SER A 398 -49.90 -31.03 -44.91
CA SER A 398 -50.75 -29.86 -45.19
C SER A 398 -49.91 -28.62 -45.50
N ALA A 399 -50.23 -27.93 -46.58
CA ALA A 399 -49.53 -26.74 -47.04
C ALA A 399 -50.49 -25.54 -47.19
N GLY A 400 -50.06 -24.37 -46.72
CA GLY A 400 -50.76 -23.09 -46.87
C GLY A 400 -49.77 -21.97 -47.16
N LEU A 401 -49.98 -21.21 -48.25
CA LEU A 401 -49.03 -20.18 -48.72
C LEU A 401 -47.57 -20.68 -48.83
N ALA A 402 -47.38 -21.95 -49.19
CA ALA A 402 -46.11 -22.67 -49.08
C ALA A 402 -45.75 -23.45 -50.35
N VAL A 403 -44.48 -23.81 -50.49
CA VAL A 403 -43.99 -24.74 -51.52
C VAL A 403 -43.40 -25.97 -50.84
N VAL A 404 -44.00 -27.13 -51.05
CA VAL A 404 -43.56 -28.39 -50.44
C VAL A 404 -43.11 -29.35 -51.54
N PHE A 405 -41.94 -29.95 -51.36
CA PHE A 405 -41.53 -31.11 -52.14
C PHE A 405 -41.72 -32.36 -51.29
N SER A 406 -42.65 -33.23 -51.69
CA SER A 406 -42.98 -34.47 -51.00
C SER A 406 -42.46 -35.66 -51.81
N ALA A 407 -41.53 -36.44 -51.25
CA ALA A 407 -40.98 -37.59 -51.97
C ALA A 407 -40.84 -38.87 -51.16
N ASN A 408 -41.21 -40.00 -51.75
CA ASN A 408 -41.03 -41.34 -51.18
C ASN A 408 -41.60 -41.48 -49.75
N ASN A 409 -42.70 -40.79 -49.48
CA ASN A 409 -43.36 -40.78 -48.18
C ASN A 409 -44.37 -41.94 -48.09
N SER A 410 -44.68 -42.39 -46.88
CA SER A 410 -45.59 -43.51 -46.62
C SER A 410 -46.53 -43.26 -45.45
N GLY A 411 -47.59 -44.04 -45.35
CA GLY A 411 -48.60 -43.97 -44.30
C GLY A 411 -49.99 -43.74 -44.85
N THR A 412 -50.99 -43.95 -44.00
CA THR A 412 -52.41 -43.78 -44.31
C THR A 412 -53.03 -42.84 -43.28
N ALA A 413 -53.34 -41.62 -43.68
CA ALA A 413 -54.00 -40.63 -42.83
C ALA A 413 -55.52 -40.91 -42.74
N THR A 414 -56.17 -40.47 -41.66
CA THR A 414 -57.62 -40.68 -41.46
C THR A 414 -58.50 -39.71 -42.26
N ARG A 415 -57.89 -38.77 -42.97
CA ARG A 415 -58.58 -37.86 -43.89
C ARG A 415 -57.80 -37.69 -45.19
N TYR A 416 -56.73 -36.89 -45.22
CA TYR A 416 -55.99 -36.60 -46.45
C TYR A 416 -54.52 -37.02 -46.41
N GLY A 417 -54.03 -37.65 -47.48
CA GLY A 417 -52.59 -37.88 -47.66
C GLY A 417 -51.84 -36.56 -47.83
N LEU A 418 -52.24 -35.77 -48.83
CA LEU A 418 -51.70 -34.45 -49.12
C LEU A 418 -52.84 -33.43 -49.19
N SER A 419 -52.65 -32.27 -48.55
CA SER A 419 -53.62 -31.18 -48.52
C SER A 419 -52.93 -29.86 -48.90
N SER A 420 -53.37 -29.24 -50.00
CA SER A 420 -52.82 -27.96 -50.48
C SER A 420 -53.91 -26.89 -50.51
N GLY A 421 -53.76 -25.88 -49.66
CA GLY A 421 -54.66 -24.74 -49.54
C GLY A 421 -53.94 -23.39 -49.71
N SER A 422 -54.70 -22.29 -49.74
CA SER A 422 -54.20 -20.91 -49.63
C SER A 422 -53.00 -20.59 -50.55
N VAL A 423 -53.16 -20.82 -51.86
CA VAL A 423 -52.12 -20.53 -52.87
C VAL A 423 -50.79 -21.25 -52.60
N SER A 424 -50.85 -22.48 -52.08
CA SER A 424 -49.67 -23.34 -51.90
C SER A 424 -49.43 -24.28 -53.08
N THR A 425 -48.26 -24.91 -53.13
CA THR A 425 -47.95 -25.97 -54.09
C THR A 425 -47.27 -27.13 -53.37
N ILE A 426 -47.76 -28.35 -53.60
CA ILE A 426 -47.08 -29.59 -53.23
C ILE A 426 -46.64 -30.30 -54.51
N GLY A 427 -45.32 -30.35 -54.74
CA GLY A 427 -44.71 -31.17 -55.78
C GLY A 427 -44.45 -32.59 -55.27
N LYS A 428 -44.74 -33.60 -56.08
CA LYS A 428 -44.62 -35.02 -55.71
C LYS A 428 -43.51 -35.73 -56.48
N LEU A 429 -42.85 -36.68 -55.82
CA LEU A 429 -41.95 -37.65 -56.46
C LEU A 429 -42.05 -39.02 -55.76
N GLY A 430 -42.20 -40.11 -56.50
CA GLY A 430 -42.29 -41.45 -55.92
C GLY A 430 -43.52 -41.64 -55.03
N THR A 431 -43.42 -42.48 -54.00
CA THR A 431 -44.58 -42.82 -53.13
C THR A 431 -45.02 -41.62 -52.29
N GLN A 432 -46.32 -41.58 -51.97
CA GLN A 432 -46.96 -40.53 -51.18
C GLN A 432 -47.82 -41.16 -50.08
N PRO A 433 -48.05 -40.47 -48.95
CA PRO A 433 -49.04 -40.90 -47.98
C PRO A 433 -50.43 -40.89 -48.61
N THR A 434 -51.27 -41.84 -48.20
CA THR A 434 -52.67 -41.93 -48.63
C THR A 434 -53.59 -41.36 -47.55
N GLY A 435 -54.86 -41.13 -47.89
CA GLY A 435 -55.88 -40.70 -46.94
C GLY A 435 -57.15 -41.52 -47.11
N THR A 436 -57.83 -41.84 -46.00
CA THR A 436 -59.08 -42.62 -46.06
C THR A 436 -60.25 -41.84 -46.65
N THR A 437 -60.25 -40.50 -46.57
CA THR A 437 -61.22 -39.66 -47.29
C THR A 437 -60.77 -39.44 -48.73
N ALA A 438 -59.53 -39.01 -48.93
CA ALA A 438 -58.90 -38.89 -50.25
C ALA A 438 -57.38 -38.87 -50.13
N ASN A 439 -56.66 -39.32 -51.16
CA ASN A 439 -55.20 -39.19 -51.18
C ASN A 439 -54.76 -37.72 -51.26
N GLU A 440 -55.51 -36.90 -51.99
CA GLU A 440 -55.15 -35.51 -52.31
C GLU A 440 -56.37 -34.60 -52.15
N PHE A 441 -56.18 -33.47 -51.47
CA PHE A 441 -57.18 -32.42 -51.28
C PHE A 441 -56.61 -31.07 -51.70
N ILE A 442 -57.35 -30.33 -52.53
CA ILE A 442 -56.95 -29.03 -53.06
C ILE A 442 -58.07 -28.04 -52.78
N ASP A 443 -57.73 -26.87 -52.24
CA ASP A 443 -58.66 -25.76 -51.98
C ASP A 443 -57.94 -24.41 -52.14
N SER A 444 -58.69 -23.31 -52.28
CA SER A 444 -58.21 -21.92 -52.13
C SER A 444 -56.96 -21.61 -52.97
N GLY A 445 -56.93 -22.08 -54.22
CA GLY A 445 -55.82 -21.87 -55.16
C GLY A 445 -54.58 -22.73 -54.91
N GLY A 446 -54.66 -23.76 -54.06
CA GLY A 446 -53.62 -24.77 -53.90
C GLY A 446 -53.39 -25.60 -55.16
N VAL A 447 -52.23 -26.25 -55.23
CA VAL A 447 -51.84 -27.12 -56.35
C VAL A 447 -51.10 -28.34 -55.82
N ILE A 448 -51.49 -29.53 -56.26
CA ILE A 448 -50.72 -30.76 -56.05
C ILE A 448 -50.35 -31.32 -57.43
N ARG A 449 -49.06 -31.53 -57.71
CA ARG A 449 -48.58 -31.97 -59.02
C ARG A 449 -47.36 -32.88 -58.96
#